data_AF-A0A349DXG8-F1
#
_entry.id   AF-A0A349DXG8-F1
#
_cell.length_a   1.000
_cell.length_b   1.000
_cell.length_c   1.000
_cell.angle_alpha   90.00
_cell.angle_beta   90.00
_cell.angle_gamma   90.00
#
_symmetry.space_group_name_H-M   'P 1'
#
loop_
_entity.id
_entity.type
_entity.pdbx_description
1 polymer ?
#
loop_
_entity_poly.entity_id
_entity_poly.type
_entity_poly.pdbx_seq_one_letter_code
_entity_poly.pdbx_strand_id
1 'polypeptide(L)'
;MNEATDDEKILQLLKTDDPKNIELAFQLCVGLEEEYGEAVAKALRKQVLYCIRNGLETEYFENLQSLSLNSKGLKVFPTKLLQLRKLRGLQMWRNQLKEIPSEISQLTQLEALSLQYNQLTTLPEEISQLTKLRDVYLYGNKFSQEEKHRIIRLLPENCDIRFKRMYNDT
;
A
#
# COMPACT_ATOMS: atom_id res chain seq x y z
N MET A 1 20.10 0.72 38.41
CA MET A 1 20.16 0.16 37.04
C MET A 1 18.72 0.21 36.55
N ASN A 2 18.36 1.22 35.75
CA ASN A 2 16.99 1.31 35.24
C ASN A 2 16.87 0.31 34.11
N GLU A 3 16.09 -0.75 34.31
CA GLU A 3 15.65 -1.60 33.22
C GLU A 3 14.84 -0.74 32.25
N ALA A 4 15.16 -0.83 30.96
CA ALA A 4 14.39 -0.14 29.93
C ALA A 4 12.94 -0.63 29.96
N THR A 5 11.99 0.28 29.80
CA THR A 5 10.57 -0.11 29.70
C THR A 5 10.35 -0.95 28.45
N ASP A 6 9.27 -1.73 28.41
CA ASP A 6 9.00 -2.56 27.23
C ASP A 6 8.79 -1.72 25.96
N ASP A 7 8.18 -0.54 26.10
CA ASP A 7 8.11 0.48 25.05
C ASP A 7 9.50 0.88 24.51
N GLU A 8 10.47 1.14 25.39
CA GLU A 8 11.82 1.53 24.99
C GLU A 8 12.52 0.42 24.21
N LYS A 9 12.36 -0.84 24.63
CA LYS A 9 12.92 -2.01 23.94
C LYS A 9 12.28 -2.18 22.55
N ILE A 10 10.96 -2.09 22.47
CA ILE A 10 10.23 -2.19 21.20
C ILE A 10 10.66 -1.09 20.23
N LEU A 11 10.75 0.15 20.72
CA LEU A 11 11.21 1.28 19.91
C LEU A 11 12.65 1.11 19.44
N GLN A 12 13.53 0.53 20.25
CA GLN A 12 14.90 0.22 19.82
C GLN A 12 14.92 -0.81 18.68
N LEU A 13 14.13 -1.88 18.78
CA LEU A 13 13.99 -2.89 17.73
C LEU A 13 13.46 -2.29 16.43
N LEU A 14 12.39 -1.50 16.49
CA LEU A 14 11.75 -0.86 15.32
C LEU A 14 12.61 0.20 14.64
N LYS A 15 13.60 0.77 15.34
CA LYS A 15 14.56 1.71 14.75
C LYS A 15 15.61 1.02 13.90
N THR A 16 15.78 -0.29 14.03
CA THR A 16 16.73 -1.02 13.21
C THR A 16 16.10 -1.30 11.83
N ASP A 17 16.90 -1.21 10.77
CA ASP A 17 16.49 -1.66 9.43
C ASP A 17 16.56 -3.19 9.27
N ASP A 18 16.76 -3.93 10.36
CA ASP A 18 16.83 -5.40 10.37
C ASP A 18 15.40 -6.00 10.41
N PRO A 19 15.00 -6.76 9.38
CA PRO A 19 13.70 -7.43 9.35
C PRO A 19 13.43 -8.33 10.56
N LYS A 20 14.45 -8.96 11.15
CA LYS A 20 14.28 -9.85 12.32
C LYS A 20 13.91 -9.08 13.58
N ASN A 21 14.53 -7.92 13.77
CA ASN A 21 14.21 -7.07 14.91
C ASN A 21 12.84 -6.45 14.77
N ILE A 22 12.47 -6.03 13.55
CA ILE A 22 11.10 -5.59 13.25
C ILE A 22 10.13 -6.72 13.57
N GLU A 23 10.38 -7.95 13.08
CA GLU A 23 9.52 -9.10 13.40
C GLU A 23 9.37 -9.32 14.91
N LEU A 24 10.47 -9.30 15.65
CA LEU A 24 10.46 -9.46 17.10
C LEU A 24 9.65 -8.37 17.79
N ALA A 25 9.80 -7.10 17.37
CA ALA A 25 9.01 -6.00 17.91
C ALA A 25 7.50 -6.24 17.71
N PHE A 26 7.10 -6.71 16.52
CA PHE A 26 5.70 -7.04 16.24
C PHE A 26 5.19 -8.21 17.10
N GLN A 27 6.00 -9.24 17.31
CA GLN A 27 5.65 -10.36 18.20
C GLN A 27 5.48 -9.92 19.66
N LEU A 28 6.35 -9.04 20.14
CA LEU A 28 6.22 -8.45 21.48
C LEU A 28 4.92 -7.65 21.60
N CYS A 29 4.61 -6.79 20.63
CA CYS A 29 3.37 -6.02 20.63
C CYS A 29 2.11 -6.88 20.61
N VAL A 30 2.12 -8.00 19.89
CA VAL A 30 1.02 -8.99 19.91
C VAL A 30 0.91 -9.64 21.29
N GLY A 31 2.02 -10.01 21.91
CA GLY A 31 2.03 -10.60 23.25
C GLY A 31 1.60 -9.64 24.35
N LEU A 32 1.69 -8.33 24.11
CA LEU A 32 1.20 -7.27 24.99
C LEU A 32 -0.28 -6.93 24.77
N GLU A 33 -0.98 -7.61 23.85
CA GLU A 33 -2.41 -7.36 23.57
C GLU A 33 -2.73 -5.87 23.23
N GLU A 34 -1.80 -5.20 22.54
CA GLU A 34 -1.87 -3.76 22.24
C GLU A 34 -1.72 -2.80 23.45
N GLU A 35 -1.28 -3.30 24.61
CA GLU A 35 -0.92 -2.49 25.77
C GLU A 35 0.49 -1.87 25.66
N TYR A 36 0.71 -1.05 24.63
CA TYR A 36 1.94 -0.27 24.45
C TYR A 36 1.63 1.22 24.24
N GLY A 37 2.61 2.09 24.52
CA GLY A 37 2.40 3.53 24.45
C GLY A 37 2.23 4.06 23.01
N GLU A 38 1.66 5.25 22.89
CA GLU A 38 1.42 5.93 21.59
C GLU A 38 2.69 6.11 20.75
N ALA A 39 3.87 6.17 21.38
CA ALA A 39 5.14 6.23 20.66
C ALA A 39 5.41 4.93 19.88
N VAL A 40 5.15 3.77 20.49
CA VAL A 40 5.23 2.46 19.84
C VAL A 40 4.16 2.35 18.76
N ALA A 41 2.91 2.72 19.05
CA ALA A 41 1.82 2.72 18.07
C ALA A 41 2.19 3.50 16.80
N LYS A 42 2.70 4.73 16.96
CA LYS A 42 3.20 5.54 15.83
C LYS A 42 4.34 4.90 15.05
N ALA A 43 5.24 4.18 15.73
CA ALA A 43 6.33 3.47 15.07
C ALA A 43 5.82 2.24 14.29
N LEU A 44 4.91 1.46 14.88
CA LEU A 44 4.27 0.32 14.23
C LEU A 44 3.48 0.76 12.99
N ARG A 45 2.70 1.84 13.07
CA ARG A 45 1.89 2.34 11.94
C ARG A 45 2.72 2.67 10.69
N LYS A 46 4.02 2.97 10.83
CA LYS A 46 4.96 3.14 9.69
C LYS A 46 5.29 1.83 8.97
N GLN A 47 5.13 0.71 9.67
CA GLN A 47 5.32 -0.66 9.19
C GLN A 47 3.97 -1.32 8.88
N VAL A 48 3.10 -0.60 8.16
CA VAL A 48 1.73 -1.02 7.80
C VAL A 48 1.58 -2.46 7.32
N LEU A 49 2.53 -2.99 6.53
CA LEU A 49 2.47 -4.38 6.05
C LEU A 49 2.59 -5.39 7.18
N TYR A 50 3.43 -5.10 8.18
CA TYR A 50 3.58 -5.92 9.37
C TYR A 50 2.34 -5.78 10.27
N CYS A 51 1.81 -4.56 10.46
CA CYS A 51 0.57 -4.35 11.22
C CYS A 51 -0.59 -5.16 10.66
N ILE A 52 -0.86 -5.02 9.36
CA ILE A 52 -1.95 -5.72 8.67
C ILE A 52 -1.73 -7.23 8.65
N ARG A 53 -0.48 -7.69 8.59
CA ARG A 53 -0.18 -9.12 8.65
C ARG A 53 -0.48 -9.70 10.03
N ASN A 54 -0.10 -8.99 11.10
CA ASN A 54 -0.19 -9.41 12.49
C ASN A 54 -1.49 -8.98 13.21
N GLY A 55 -2.35 -8.21 12.55
CA GLY A 55 -3.60 -7.75 13.15
C GLY A 55 -3.42 -6.67 14.22
N LEU A 56 -2.35 -5.87 14.17
CA LEU A 56 -2.12 -4.75 15.08
C LEU A 56 -2.65 -3.43 14.49
N GLU A 57 -3.09 -2.52 15.36
CA GLU A 57 -3.56 -1.17 14.97
C GLU A 57 -4.73 -1.23 13.97
N THR A 58 -5.58 -2.26 14.08
CA THR A 58 -6.65 -2.52 13.10
C THR A 58 -7.61 -1.35 12.99
N GLU A 59 -8.06 -0.79 14.10
CA GLU A 59 -8.95 0.38 14.14
C GLU A 59 -8.37 1.59 13.40
N TYR A 60 -7.06 1.84 13.59
CA TYR A 60 -6.35 2.90 12.88
C TYR A 60 -6.39 2.66 11.36
N PHE A 61 -6.08 1.45 10.92
CA PHE A 61 -6.01 1.11 9.50
C PHE A 61 -7.38 1.01 8.83
N GLU A 62 -8.43 0.56 9.53
CA GLU A 62 -9.80 0.53 9.01
C GLU A 62 -10.34 1.93 8.67
N ASN A 63 -9.79 2.97 9.30
CA ASN A 63 -10.12 4.37 9.03
C ASN A 63 -9.14 5.08 8.09
N LEU A 64 -8.11 4.39 7.61
CA LEU A 64 -7.08 4.97 6.75
C LEU A 64 -7.64 5.35 5.38
N GLN A 65 -7.45 6.60 4.98
CA GLN A 65 -7.91 7.12 3.69
C GLN A 65 -6.80 7.21 2.63
N SER A 66 -5.53 7.25 3.04
CA SER A 66 -4.40 7.35 2.13
C SER A 66 -3.25 6.47 2.60
N LEU A 67 -2.70 5.67 1.68
CA LEU A 67 -1.62 4.74 1.96
C LEU A 67 -0.52 4.85 0.90
N SER A 68 0.72 4.90 1.38
CA SER A 68 1.93 4.96 0.56
C SER A 68 2.86 3.79 0.87
N LEU A 69 3.11 2.98 -0.15
CA LEU A 69 4.00 1.81 -0.14
C LEU A 69 5.04 1.91 -1.27
N ASN A 70 5.47 3.13 -1.53
CA ASN A 70 6.38 3.43 -2.63
C ASN A 70 7.80 2.91 -2.33
N SER A 71 8.50 2.43 -3.35
CA SER A 71 9.90 1.99 -3.24
C SER A 71 10.15 0.93 -2.16
N LYS A 72 9.21 0.00 -1.95
CA LYS A 72 9.32 -1.08 -0.95
C LYS A 72 9.84 -2.40 -1.52
N GLY A 73 10.19 -2.43 -2.81
CA GLY A 73 10.70 -3.64 -3.47
C GLY A 73 9.67 -4.76 -3.58
N LEU A 74 8.37 -4.44 -3.50
CA LEU A 74 7.29 -5.42 -3.52
C LEU A 74 7.24 -6.12 -4.88
N LYS A 75 7.39 -7.45 -4.89
CA LYS A 75 7.25 -8.28 -6.09
C LYS A 75 5.81 -8.76 -6.32
N VAL A 76 5.05 -8.87 -5.23
CA VAL A 76 3.66 -9.34 -5.19
C VAL A 76 2.83 -8.28 -4.48
N PHE A 77 1.59 -8.09 -4.93
CA PHE A 77 0.66 -7.19 -4.28
C PHE A 77 0.26 -7.78 -2.91
N PRO A 78 0.38 -7.03 -1.81
CA PRO A 78 -0.04 -7.49 -0.49
C PRO A 78 -1.58 -7.48 -0.39
N THR A 79 -2.22 -8.60 -0.75
CA THR A 79 -3.69 -8.74 -0.85
C THR A 79 -4.44 -8.41 0.44
N LYS A 80 -3.82 -8.57 1.62
CA LYS A 80 -4.42 -8.14 2.89
C LYS A 80 -4.74 -6.62 2.94
N LEU A 81 -4.04 -5.77 2.17
CA LEU A 81 -4.38 -4.34 2.08
C LEU A 81 -5.78 -4.08 1.53
N LEU A 82 -6.34 -5.04 0.81
CA LEU A 82 -7.63 -4.86 0.16
C LEU A 82 -8.73 -4.69 1.20
N GLN A 83 -8.55 -5.17 2.43
CA GLN A 83 -9.49 -4.98 3.55
C GLN A 83 -9.70 -3.51 3.95
N LEU A 84 -8.83 -2.58 3.53
CA LEU A 84 -8.91 -1.16 3.88
C LEU A 84 -10.00 -0.43 3.05
N ARG A 85 -11.27 -0.75 3.28
CA ARG A 85 -12.41 -0.32 2.44
C ARG A 85 -12.61 1.20 2.36
N LYS A 86 -12.09 1.98 3.32
CA LYS A 86 -12.18 3.45 3.35
C LYS A 86 -11.06 4.15 2.59
N LEU A 87 -10.12 3.39 2.01
CA LEU A 87 -8.99 3.95 1.29
C LEU A 87 -9.44 4.70 0.04
N ARG A 88 -9.01 5.96 -0.07
CA ARG A 88 -9.22 6.86 -1.21
C ARG A 88 -7.98 7.03 -2.07
N GLY A 89 -6.80 6.94 -1.47
CA GLY A 89 -5.52 7.02 -2.18
C GLY A 89 -4.62 5.83 -1.91
N LEU A 90 -4.17 5.14 -2.96
CA LEU A 90 -3.19 4.07 -2.86
C LEU A 90 -1.99 4.36 -3.75
N GLN A 91 -0.81 4.50 -3.14
CA GLN A 91 0.45 4.69 -3.85
C GLN A 91 1.36 3.49 -3.66
N MET A 92 1.78 2.88 -4.76
CA MET A 92 2.70 1.73 -4.78
C MET A 92 3.73 1.87 -5.91
N TRP A 93 4.17 3.09 -6.23
CA TRP A 93 5.12 3.32 -7.31
C TRP A 93 6.54 2.88 -6.96
N ARG A 94 7.35 2.58 -7.98
CA ARG A 94 8.73 2.06 -7.84
C ARG A 94 8.79 0.76 -7.04
N ASN A 95 7.87 -0.16 -7.31
CA ASN A 95 7.97 -1.53 -6.84
C ASN A 95 8.30 -2.47 -8.01
N GLN A 96 8.14 -3.78 -7.83
CA GLN A 96 8.40 -4.80 -8.83
C GLN A 96 7.14 -5.64 -9.11
N LEU A 97 5.96 -5.05 -8.92
CA LEU A 97 4.67 -5.71 -9.09
C LEU A 97 4.50 -6.15 -10.54
N LYS A 98 4.10 -7.41 -10.74
CA LYS A 98 3.82 -7.99 -12.06
C LYS A 98 2.34 -8.01 -12.39
N GLU A 99 1.50 -8.04 -11.36
CA GLU A 99 0.05 -8.11 -11.46
C GLU A 99 -0.60 -7.31 -10.32
N ILE A 100 -1.86 -6.95 -10.54
CA ILE A 100 -2.77 -6.44 -9.52
C ILE A 100 -3.89 -7.48 -9.36
N PRO A 101 -4.22 -7.89 -8.13
CA PRO A 101 -5.27 -8.87 -7.88
C PRO A 101 -6.65 -8.33 -8.30
N SER A 102 -7.56 -9.21 -8.75
CA SER A 102 -8.93 -8.84 -9.11
C SER A 102 -9.70 -8.26 -7.91
N GLU A 103 -9.34 -8.69 -6.70
CA GLU A 103 -9.89 -8.18 -5.45
C GLU A 103 -9.57 -6.70 -5.19
N ILE A 104 -8.79 -6.03 -6.05
CA ILE A 104 -8.62 -4.57 -6.02
C ILE A 104 -9.97 -3.84 -6.08
N SER A 105 -10.98 -4.44 -6.71
CA SER A 105 -12.36 -3.94 -6.76
C SER A 105 -13.01 -3.73 -5.39
N GLN A 106 -12.48 -4.39 -4.35
CA GLN A 106 -12.99 -4.23 -3.00
C GLN A 106 -12.68 -2.84 -2.41
N LEU A 107 -11.72 -2.09 -2.96
CA LEU A 107 -11.41 -0.71 -2.57
C LEU A 107 -12.40 0.28 -3.19
N THR A 108 -13.70 0.12 -2.93
CA THR A 108 -14.79 0.87 -3.60
C THR A 108 -14.75 2.39 -3.39
N GLN A 109 -13.97 2.88 -2.41
CA GLN A 109 -13.77 4.31 -2.16
C GLN A 109 -12.54 4.90 -2.86
N LEU A 110 -11.79 4.10 -3.61
CA LEU A 110 -10.52 4.53 -4.21
C LEU A 110 -10.75 5.59 -5.29
N GLU A 111 -10.11 6.73 -5.12
CA GLU A 111 -10.15 7.89 -6.02
C GLU A 111 -8.82 8.06 -6.77
N ALA A 112 -7.70 7.68 -6.16
CA ALA A 112 -6.37 7.80 -6.76
C ALA A 112 -5.54 6.52 -6.59
N LEU A 113 -5.00 6.02 -7.71
CA LEU A 113 -4.14 4.83 -7.76
C LEU A 113 -2.83 5.12 -8.49
N SER A 114 -1.70 4.99 -7.79
CA SER A 114 -0.36 5.18 -8.34
C SER A 114 0.42 3.88 -8.41
N LEU A 115 0.63 3.38 -9.63
CA LEU A 115 1.33 2.12 -9.92
C LEU A 115 2.52 2.28 -10.88
N GLN A 116 2.92 3.52 -11.17
CA GLN A 116 4.03 3.82 -12.07
C GLN A 116 5.35 3.17 -11.64
N TYR A 117 6.22 2.87 -12.60
CA TYR A 117 7.49 2.18 -12.36
C TYR A 117 7.32 0.84 -11.64
N ASN A 118 6.46 -0.02 -12.17
CA ASN A 118 6.33 -1.43 -11.81
C ASN A 118 6.61 -2.30 -13.05
N GLN A 119 6.23 -3.58 -13.03
CA GLN A 119 6.40 -4.52 -14.13
C GLN A 119 5.07 -5.03 -14.66
N LEU A 120 3.99 -4.27 -14.48
CA LEU A 120 2.63 -4.65 -14.89
C LEU A 120 2.55 -4.75 -16.41
N THR A 121 1.88 -5.80 -16.88
CA THR A 121 1.61 -6.02 -18.32
C THR A 121 0.12 -5.92 -18.64
N THR A 122 -0.75 -6.07 -17.63
CA THR A 122 -2.21 -5.94 -17.71
C THR A 122 -2.78 -5.43 -16.39
N LEU A 123 -4.04 -5.03 -16.39
CA LEU A 123 -4.87 -4.79 -15.19
C LEU A 123 -6.09 -5.73 -15.20
N PRO A 124 -6.53 -6.21 -14.03
CA PRO A 124 -7.72 -7.07 -13.93
C PRO A 124 -8.98 -6.35 -14.43
N GLU A 125 -9.93 -7.08 -15.01
CA GLU A 125 -11.22 -6.52 -15.47
C GLU A 125 -11.98 -5.82 -14.33
N GLU A 126 -11.84 -6.35 -13.12
CA GLU A 126 -12.51 -5.87 -11.91
C GLU A 126 -12.10 -4.46 -11.48
N ILE A 127 -11.01 -3.91 -12.04
CA ILE A 127 -10.67 -2.50 -11.80
C ILE A 127 -11.76 -1.53 -12.29
N SER A 128 -12.59 -1.96 -13.24
CA SER A 128 -13.79 -1.21 -13.70
C SER A 128 -14.82 -0.97 -12.60
N GLN A 129 -14.83 -1.79 -11.54
CA GLN A 129 -15.74 -1.64 -10.40
C GLN A 129 -15.35 -0.46 -9.50
N LEU A 130 -14.15 0.08 -9.66
CA LEU A 130 -13.66 1.25 -8.94
C LEU A 130 -14.20 2.54 -9.56
N THR A 131 -15.52 2.71 -9.51
CA THR A 131 -16.27 3.79 -10.16
C THR A 131 -15.92 5.19 -9.66
N LYS A 132 -15.22 5.29 -8.52
CA LYS A 132 -14.75 6.55 -7.94
C LYS A 132 -13.34 6.96 -8.39
N LEU A 133 -12.63 6.12 -9.15
CA LEU A 133 -11.30 6.44 -9.65
C LEU A 133 -11.34 7.70 -10.53
N ARG A 134 -10.46 8.64 -10.19
CA ARG A 134 -10.24 9.90 -10.89
C ARG A 134 -8.84 9.98 -11.44
N ASP A 135 -7.84 9.48 -10.70
CA ASP A 135 -6.44 9.59 -11.09
C ASP A 135 -5.76 8.22 -11.08
N VAL A 136 -5.22 7.79 -12.23
CA VAL A 136 -4.54 6.50 -12.38
C VAL A 136 -3.20 6.70 -13.08
N TYR A 137 -2.10 6.44 -12.35
CA TYR A 137 -0.74 6.60 -12.86
C TYR A 137 -0.11 5.24 -13.18
N LEU A 138 0.15 4.99 -14.46
CA LEU A 138 0.59 3.69 -14.98
C LEU A 138 1.91 3.73 -15.78
N TYR A 139 2.47 4.91 -16.03
CA TYR A 139 3.70 5.06 -16.80
C TYR A 139 4.88 4.28 -16.21
N GLY A 140 5.83 3.86 -17.05
CA GLY A 140 6.96 3.04 -16.61
C GLY A 140 6.59 1.59 -16.24
N ASN A 141 5.43 1.10 -16.67
CA ASN A 141 5.07 -0.32 -16.71
C ASN A 141 5.28 -0.91 -18.12
N LYS A 142 4.96 -2.19 -18.30
CA LYS A 142 5.20 -2.98 -19.53
C LYS A 142 3.92 -3.21 -20.34
N PHE A 143 2.96 -2.27 -20.30
CA PHE A 143 1.72 -2.34 -21.07
C PHE A 143 1.98 -2.23 -22.57
N SER A 144 1.44 -3.15 -23.36
CA SER A 144 1.38 -3.04 -24.81
C SER A 144 0.44 -1.90 -25.23
N GLN A 145 0.42 -1.52 -26.52
CA GLN A 145 -0.50 -0.48 -26.97
C GLN A 145 -1.94 -0.96 -26.90
N GLU A 146 -2.20 -2.20 -27.26
CA GLU A 146 -3.51 -2.85 -27.21
C GLU A 146 -4.05 -2.81 -25.79
N GLU A 147 -3.22 -3.15 -24.81
CA GLU A 147 -3.61 -3.13 -23.40
C GLU A 147 -3.90 -1.72 -22.88
N LYS A 148 -3.13 -0.71 -23.31
CA LYS A 148 -3.44 0.69 -22.97
C LYS A 148 -4.82 1.10 -23.47
N HIS A 149 -5.17 0.73 -24.71
CA HIS A 149 -6.51 0.99 -25.26
C HIS A 149 -7.60 0.24 -24.50
N ARG A 150 -7.35 -1.02 -24.09
CA ARG A 150 -8.28 -1.78 -23.23
C ARG A 150 -8.50 -1.05 -21.91
N ILE A 151 -7.43 -0.64 -21.22
CA ILE A 151 -7.53 0.05 -19.92
C ILE A 151 -8.30 1.37 -20.03
N ILE A 152 -8.11 2.14 -21.11
CA ILE A 152 -8.86 3.40 -21.35
C ILE A 152 -10.36 3.14 -21.44
N ARG A 153 -10.78 2.02 -22.03
CA ARG A 153 -12.20 1.63 -22.13
C ARG A 153 -12.75 1.00 -20.84
N LEU A 154 -11.87 0.45 -20.02
CA LEU A 154 -12.22 -0.30 -18.82
C LEU A 154 -12.48 0.62 -17.62
N LEU A 155 -11.73 1.71 -17.52
CA LEU A 155 -11.83 2.67 -16.41
C LEU A 155 -12.92 3.72 -16.67
N PRO A 156 -13.44 4.40 -15.61
CA PRO A 156 -14.48 5.41 -15.75
C PRO A 156 -14.09 6.53 -16.73
N GLU A 157 -15.04 7.05 -17.52
CA GLU A 157 -14.80 8.05 -18.57
C GLU A 157 -14.09 9.33 -18.07
N ASN A 158 -14.34 9.72 -16.81
CA ASN A 158 -13.75 10.91 -16.20
C ASN A 158 -12.41 10.64 -15.48
N CYS A 159 -11.83 9.45 -15.66
CA CYS A 159 -10.55 9.09 -15.04
C CYS A 159 -9.38 9.59 -15.89
N ASP A 160 -8.49 10.39 -15.30
CA ASP A 160 -7.20 10.76 -15.87
C ASP A 160 -6.22 9.58 -15.75
N ILE A 161 -5.95 8.94 -16.89
CA ILE A 161 -5.08 7.77 -16.98
C ILE A 161 -3.74 8.17 -17.62
N ARG A 162 -2.66 8.09 -16.83
CA ARG A 162 -1.32 8.52 -17.27
C ARG A 162 -0.41 7.35 -17.61
N PHE A 163 -0.25 7.09 -18.91
CA PHE A 163 0.72 6.13 -19.45
C PHE A 163 2.09 6.72 -19.80
N LYS A 164 2.24 8.05 -19.77
CA LYS A 164 3.50 8.77 -19.99
C LYS A 164 3.74 9.74 -18.84
N ARG A 165 5.02 10.02 -18.57
CA ARG A 165 5.39 11.12 -17.67
C ARG A 165 5.06 12.42 -18.40
N MET A 166 4.31 13.32 -17.76
CA MET A 166 4.23 14.70 -18.27
C MET A 166 5.60 15.32 -18.04
N TYR A 167 6.40 15.42 -19.10
CA TYR A 167 7.43 16.43 -19.15
C TYR A 167 6.70 17.73 -19.43
N ASN A 168 6.84 18.72 -18.56
CA ASN A 168 6.68 20.09 -19.03
C ASN A 168 7.80 20.26 -20.05
N ASP A 169 7.49 20.18 -21.34
CA ASP A 169 8.40 20.62 -22.39
C ASP A 169 8.71 22.09 -22.13
N THR A 170 9.93 22.36 -21.68
CA THR A 170 10.61 23.66 -21.83
C THR A 170 11.55 23.55 -23.01
#